data_AF-A0A2Y9KX65-F1
#
_entry.id   AF-A0A2Y9KX65-F1
#
_cell.length_a   1.000
_cell.length_b   1.000
_cell.length_c   1.000
_cell.angle_alpha   90.00
_cell.angle_beta   90.00
_cell.angle_gamma   90.00
#
_symmetry.space_group_name_H-M   'P 1'
#
loop_
_entity.id
_entity.type
_entity.pdbx_description
1 polymer ?
#
loop_
_entity_poly.entity_id
_entity_poly.type
_entity_poly.pdbx_seq_one_letter_code
_entity_poly.pdbx_strand_id
1 'polypeptide(L)'
;MTVFLNDSSPIHETLQQNFPKYHNSLQRWEYLTKAISLQDSTKNDKCGPWLEWEIMLQYCFPRLDINVSKGINHLLKSPFSVHPKTGRISVPIDVQKVEQFDPFTVPTISSLCRELDAISINDEGKEGNEAESDIKRRTRDYKKTSLAPYIKVFEQFLENLDKSRKGELLKKSDLQKDF
;
A
#
# COMPACT_ATOMS: atom_id res chain seq x y z
N MET A 1 -20.06 4.10 18.30
CA MET A 1 -19.92 4.68 16.94
C MET A 1 -21.33 4.82 16.38
N THR A 2 -22.11 5.70 17.02
CA THR A 2 -23.58 5.71 16.95
C THR A 2 -24.01 7.17 16.91
N VAL A 3 -23.50 7.93 15.93
CA VAL A 3 -23.69 9.39 15.90
C VAL A 3 -24.72 9.83 14.85
N PHE A 4 -25.21 8.93 13.98
CA PHE A 4 -26.13 9.32 12.90
C PHE A 4 -27.39 8.46 12.72
N LEU A 5 -27.66 7.49 13.61
CA LEU A 5 -28.83 6.60 13.47
C LEU A 5 -29.96 6.83 14.47
N ASN A 6 -29.80 7.76 15.42
CA ASN A 6 -30.79 8.01 16.47
C ASN A 6 -31.51 9.36 16.38
N ASP A 7 -31.20 10.19 15.38
CA ASP A 7 -31.98 11.40 15.11
C ASP A 7 -32.99 11.10 14.00
N SER A 8 -34.28 11.31 14.30
CA SER A 8 -35.40 11.26 13.36
C SER A 8 -35.32 12.45 12.40
N SER A 9 -34.25 12.51 11.61
CA SER A 9 -34.12 13.49 10.55
C SER A 9 -35.04 13.11 9.39
N PRO A 10 -35.69 14.08 8.72
CA PRO A 10 -36.57 13.80 7.58
C PRO A 10 -35.89 12.98 6.46
N ILE A 11 -34.57 13.10 6.32
CA ILE A 11 -33.79 12.34 5.35
C ILE A 11 -33.65 10.88 5.75
N HIS A 12 -33.49 10.56 7.04
CA HIS A 12 -33.39 9.18 7.51
C HIS A 12 -34.68 8.40 7.21
N GLU A 13 -35.85 8.94 7.53
CA GLU A 13 -37.14 8.31 7.23
C GLU A 13 -37.35 8.14 5.72
N THR A 14 -37.01 9.18 4.93
CA THR A 14 -37.11 9.15 3.47
C THR A 14 -36.23 8.05 2.87
N LEU A 15 -34.97 7.95 3.32
CA LEU A 15 -34.04 6.91 2.86
C LEU A 15 -34.52 5.53 3.30
N GLN A 16 -34.97 5.37 4.56
CA GLN A 16 -35.43 4.08 5.10
C GLN A 16 -36.67 3.55 4.37
N GLN A 17 -37.61 4.43 3.97
CA GLN A 17 -38.80 4.04 3.20
C GLN A 17 -38.49 3.71 1.73
N ASN A 18 -37.48 4.36 1.13
CA ASN A 18 -37.21 4.25 -0.30
C ASN A 18 -36.09 3.26 -0.64
N PHE A 19 -35.12 3.01 0.24
CA PHE A 19 -34.06 2.01 0.04
C PHE A 19 -34.57 0.60 -0.28
N PRO A 20 -35.65 0.09 0.35
CA PRO A 20 -36.23 -1.20 -0.02
C PRO A 20 -36.76 -1.26 -1.45
N LYS A 21 -37.06 -0.12 -2.08
CA LYS A 21 -37.55 -0.05 -3.47
C LYS A 21 -36.44 -0.27 -4.51
N TYR A 22 -35.17 -0.24 -4.08
CA TYR A 22 -33.99 -0.40 -4.95
C TYR A 22 -33.31 -1.75 -4.75
N HIS A 23 -32.87 -2.37 -5.85
CA HIS A 23 -32.41 -3.76 -5.87
C HIS A 23 -30.90 -3.93 -5.64
N ASN A 24 -30.09 -2.88 -5.79
CA ASN A 24 -28.64 -2.95 -5.59
C ASN A 24 -28.07 -1.67 -4.95
N SER A 25 -26.82 -1.76 -4.49
CA SER A 25 -26.14 -0.65 -3.82
C SER A 25 -25.91 0.56 -4.73
N LEU A 26 -25.73 0.37 -6.04
CA LEU A 26 -25.55 1.47 -7.00
C LEU A 26 -26.81 2.34 -7.05
N GLN A 27 -27.97 1.72 -7.21
CA GLN A 27 -29.26 2.41 -7.22
C GLN A 27 -29.54 3.13 -5.90
N ARG A 28 -29.19 2.52 -4.76
CA ARG A 28 -29.34 3.16 -3.43
C ARG A 28 -28.41 4.35 -3.26
N TRP A 29 -27.18 4.25 -3.77
CA TRP A 29 -26.20 5.34 -3.74
C TRP A 29 -26.65 6.51 -4.62
N GLU A 30 -27.10 6.25 -5.84
CA GLU A 30 -27.67 7.28 -6.73
C GLU A 30 -28.89 7.98 -6.12
N TYR A 31 -29.74 7.24 -5.39
CA TYR A 31 -30.87 7.82 -4.68
C TYR A 31 -30.41 8.70 -3.50
N LEU A 32 -29.44 8.21 -2.72
CA LEU A 32 -28.86 8.93 -1.59
C LEU A 32 -28.28 10.27 -2.04
N THR A 33 -27.43 10.30 -3.08
CA THR A 33 -26.78 11.54 -3.54
C THR A 33 -27.81 12.57 -4.03
N LYS A 34 -28.86 12.12 -4.73
CA LYS A 34 -30.00 12.97 -5.12
C LYS A 34 -30.76 13.51 -3.91
N ALA A 35 -31.07 12.66 -2.93
CA ALA A 35 -31.81 13.07 -1.73
C ALA A 35 -31.04 14.13 -0.90
N ILE A 36 -29.71 13.98 -0.79
CA ILE A 36 -28.82 14.94 -0.11
C ILE A 36 -28.83 16.29 -0.85
N SER A 37 -28.63 16.27 -2.17
CA SER A 37 -28.59 17.49 -3.01
C SER A 37 -29.91 18.28 -2.98
N LEU A 38 -31.04 17.59 -2.90
CA LEU A 38 -32.37 18.21 -2.81
C LEU A 38 -32.63 18.87 -1.45
N GLN A 39 -32.00 18.38 -0.37
CA GLN A 39 -32.11 19.01 0.94
C GLN A 39 -31.31 20.32 1.02
N ASP A 40 -30.11 20.34 0.44
CA ASP A 40 -29.20 21.49 0.49
C ASP A 40 -29.74 22.73 -0.26
N SER A 41 -30.51 22.53 -1.32
CA SER A 41 -31.09 23.62 -2.14
C SER A 41 -32.24 24.38 -1.47
N THR A 42 -32.78 23.88 -0.34
CA THR A 42 -33.89 24.54 0.39
C THR A 42 -33.43 25.53 1.46
N LYS A 43 -32.13 25.53 1.81
CA LYS A 43 -31.53 26.49 2.74
C LYS A 43 -30.61 27.41 1.94
N ASN A 44 -30.80 28.72 2.09
CA ASN A 44 -30.18 29.78 1.27
C ASN A 44 -28.67 29.97 1.48
N ASP A 45 -27.96 28.95 1.98
CA ASP A 45 -26.52 28.97 2.23
C ASP A 45 -25.85 27.85 1.44
N LYS A 46 -24.62 28.12 0.99
CA LYS A 46 -23.76 27.28 0.15
C LYS A 46 -23.38 25.96 0.83
N CYS A 47 -24.35 25.08 1.09
CA CYS A 47 -24.12 23.74 1.60
C CYS A 47 -23.72 22.86 0.41
N GLY A 48 -22.41 22.60 0.26
CA GLY A 48 -21.89 21.64 -0.72
C GLY A 48 -22.25 20.19 -0.34
N PRO A 49 -21.81 19.20 -1.13
CA PRO A 49 -22.12 17.78 -0.93
C PRO A 49 -21.35 17.16 0.26
N TRP A 50 -21.35 17.84 1.42
CA TRP A 50 -20.56 17.49 2.59
C TRP A 50 -20.90 16.09 3.10
N LEU A 51 -22.19 15.74 3.17
CA LEU A 51 -22.62 14.43 3.66
C LEU A 51 -22.19 13.29 2.72
N GLU A 52 -22.23 13.50 1.40
CA GLU A 52 -21.71 12.51 0.44
C GLU A 52 -20.21 12.28 0.68
N TRP A 53 -19.46 13.37 0.80
CA TRP A 53 -18.01 13.30 1.04
C TRP A 53 -17.67 12.69 2.39
N GLU A 54 -18.41 13.01 3.45
CA GLU A 54 -18.23 12.42 4.78
C GLU A 54 -18.45 10.91 4.75
N ILE A 55 -19.47 10.44 4.03
CA ILE A 55 -19.71 9.00 3.84
C ILE A 55 -18.56 8.38 3.04
N MET A 56 -18.17 8.97 1.91
CA MET A 56 -17.04 8.46 1.11
C MET A 56 -15.74 8.39 1.92
N LEU A 57 -15.42 9.45 2.69
CA LEU A 57 -14.24 9.49 3.54
C LEU A 57 -14.30 8.45 4.65
N GLN A 58 -15.46 8.30 5.31
CA GLN A 58 -15.62 7.33 6.39
C GLN A 58 -15.37 5.87 5.93
N TYR A 59 -15.77 5.55 4.69
CA TYR A 59 -15.64 4.21 4.12
C TYR A 59 -14.31 3.98 3.38
N CYS A 60 -13.77 5.00 2.71
CA CYS A 60 -12.64 4.83 1.78
C CYS A 60 -11.34 5.52 2.24
N PHE A 61 -11.39 6.48 3.16
CA PHE A 61 -10.18 7.17 3.62
C PHE A 61 -9.35 6.27 4.54
N PRO A 62 -8.01 6.27 4.43
CA PRO A 62 -7.14 5.46 5.27
C PRO A 62 -7.27 5.84 6.76
N ARG A 63 -7.45 4.83 7.61
CA ARG A 63 -7.42 5.00 9.06
C ARG A 63 -5.96 4.97 9.54
N LEU A 64 -5.45 6.12 9.97
CA LEU A 64 -4.07 6.26 10.41
C LEU A 64 -3.93 5.85 11.88
N ASP A 65 -3.02 4.90 12.16
CA ASP A 65 -2.62 4.62 13.55
C ASP A 65 -1.68 5.74 14.01
N ILE A 66 -2.20 6.65 14.81
CA ILE A 66 -1.45 7.84 15.23
C ILE A 66 -0.21 7.51 16.07
N ASN A 67 -0.19 6.36 16.76
CA ASN A 67 0.91 6.01 17.65
C ASN A 67 2.17 5.60 16.90
N VAL A 68 2.05 5.15 15.65
CA VAL A 68 3.21 4.77 14.82
C VAL A 68 3.97 5.98 14.26
N SER A 69 3.31 7.15 14.19
CA SER A 69 3.87 8.37 13.57
C SER A 69 4.22 9.47 14.57
N LYS A 70 3.79 9.38 15.84
CA LYS A 70 4.02 10.41 16.87
C LYS A 70 5.42 10.36 17.48
N GLY A 71 5.95 9.16 17.72
CA GLY A 71 7.18 8.96 18.48
C GLY A 71 8.37 8.67 17.58
N ILE A 72 9.46 9.40 17.76
CA ILE A 72 10.73 9.17 17.03
C ILE A 72 11.38 7.81 17.34
N ASN A 73 11.05 7.21 18.49
CA ASN A 73 11.61 5.93 18.94
C ASN A 73 10.69 4.74 18.62
N HIS A 74 9.68 4.92 17.77
CA HIS A 74 8.76 3.86 17.41
C HIS A 74 9.47 2.78 16.58
N LEU A 75 9.39 1.52 17.01
CA LEU A 75 9.97 0.40 16.28
C LEU A 75 8.99 -0.11 15.25
N LEU A 76 9.40 -0.05 13.97
CA LEU A 76 8.66 -0.61 12.86
C LEU A 76 9.31 -1.89 12.35
N LYS A 77 8.49 -2.70 11.70
CA LYS A 77 8.94 -3.93 11.04
C LYS A 77 9.94 -3.58 9.92
N SER A 78 11.06 -4.30 9.88
CA SER A 78 12.02 -4.20 8.78
C SER A 78 11.40 -4.64 7.45
N PRO A 79 11.68 -3.94 6.34
CA PRO A 79 11.49 -4.49 5.00
C PRO A 79 12.17 -5.86 4.86
N PHE A 80 11.59 -6.72 4.00
CA PHE A 80 12.02 -8.09 3.74
C PHE A 80 11.97 -9.07 4.92
N SER A 81 11.43 -8.66 6.08
CA SER A 81 11.19 -9.57 7.19
C SER A 81 10.05 -10.56 6.88
N VAL A 82 10.17 -11.77 7.41
CA VAL A 82 9.16 -12.83 7.30
C VAL A 82 8.05 -12.60 8.33
N HIS A 83 6.79 -12.56 7.90
CA HIS A 83 5.67 -12.50 8.83
C HIS A 83 5.46 -13.87 9.49
N PRO A 84 5.54 -14.00 10.84
CA PRO A 84 5.63 -15.30 11.51
C PRO A 84 4.41 -16.20 11.28
N LYS A 85 3.20 -15.61 11.20
CA LYS A 85 1.96 -16.39 11.02
C LYS A 85 1.66 -16.79 9.59
N THR A 86 2.14 -16.03 8.59
CA THR A 86 1.76 -16.23 7.19
C THR A 86 2.91 -16.71 6.34
N GLY A 87 4.15 -16.63 6.84
CA GLY A 87 5.37 -16.91 6.09
C GLY A 87 5.67 -15.92 4.98
N ARG A 88 4.80 -14.94 4.71
CA ARG A 88 4.96 -13.96 3.63
C ARG A 88 6.09 -12.99 3.92
N ILE A 89 6.83 -12.63 2.89
CA ILE A 89 7.89 -11.63 2.97
C ILE A 89 7.27 -10.23 2.96
N SER A 90 7.78 -9.33 3.80
CA SER A 90 7.38 -7.91 3.83
C SER A 90 8.03 -7.17 2.66
N VAL A 91 7.45 -7.31 1.46
CA VAL A 91 8.00 -6.78 0.21
C VAL A 91 7.66 -5.30 -0.01
N PRO A 92 8.56 -4.51 -0.63
CA PRO A 92 8.23 -3.19 -1.15
C PRO A 92 7.14 -3.24 -2.23
N ILE A 93 6.29 -2.22 -2.27
CA ILE A 93 5.19 -2.11 -3.23
C ILE A 93 5.57 -1.10 -4.31
N ASP A 94 5.43 -1.49 -5.57
CA ASP A 94 5.60 -0.59 -6.72
C ASP A 94 4.38 0.33 -6.83
N VAL A 95 4.57 1.62 -6.55
CA VAL A 95 3.52 2.64 -6.61
C VAL A 95 2.94 2.78 -8.02
N GLN A 96 3.74 2.54 -9.07
CA GLN A 96 3.26 2.61 -10.46
C GLN A 96 2.32 1.45 -10.83
N LYS A 97 2.32 0.37 -10.04
CA LYS A 97 1.52 -0.83 -10.26
C LYS A 97 0.69 -1.20 -9.02
N VAL A 98 0.33 -0.22 -8.20
CA VAL A 98 -0.34 -0.44 -6.92
C VAL A 98 -1.69 -1.18 -7.07
N GLU A 99 -2.45 -0.88 -8.12
CA GLU A 99 -3.73 -1.56 -8.44
C GLU A 99 -3.55 -3.05 -8.77
N GLN A 100 -2.34 -3.47 -9.16
CA GLN A 100 -2.01 -4.85 -9.50
C GLN A 100 -1.42 -5.62 -8.32
N PHE A 101 -1.18 -4.94 -7.19
CA PHE A 101 -0.60 -5.58 -6.01
C PHE A 101 -1.62 -6.49 -5.32
N ASP A 102 -1.36 -7.80 -5.35
CA ASP A 102 -2.17 -8.78 -4.65
C ASP A 102 -1.43 -9.31 -3.40
N PRO A 103 -1.91 -9.04 -2.17
CA PRO A 103 -1.27 -9.52 -0.95
C PRO A 103 -1.24 -11.05 -0.83
N PHE A 104 -2.08 -11.79 -1.58
CA PHE A 104 -2.14 -13.25 -1.56
C PHE A 104 -1.09 -13.91 -2.46
N THR A 105 -0.52 -13.18 -3.40
CA THR A 105 0.54 -13.67 -4.31
C THR A 105 1.95 -13.35 -3.83
N VAL A 106 2.09 -12.55 -2.77
CA VAL A 106 3.38 -12.22 -2.15
C VAL A 106 4.12 -13.51 -1.75
N PRO A 107 5.41 -13.66 -2.12
CA PRO A 107 6.16 -14.89 -1.88
C PRO A 107 6.26 -15.20 -0.39
N THR A 108 6.26 -16.50 -0.08
CA THR A 108 6.48 -17.01 1.26
C THR A 108 7.92 -17.49 1.41
N ILE A 109 8.44 -17.51 2.63
CA ILE A 109 9.77 -18.07 2.89
C ILE A 109 9.87 -19.51 2.39
N SER A 110 8.84 -20.32 2.60
CA SER A 110 8.80 -21.71 2.16
C SER A 110 8.81 -21.85 0.63
N SER A 111 8.12 -20.97 -0.10
CA SER A 111 8.17 -20.99 -1.57
C SER A 111 9.53 -20.57 -2.09
N LEU A 112 10.15 -19.54 -1.49
CA LEU A 112 11.48 -19.08 -1.88
C LEU A 112 12.56 -20.13 -1.62
N CYS A 113 12.51 -20.85 -0.50
CA CYS A 113 13.42 -21.96 -0.23
C CYS A 113 13.30 -23.05 -1.31
N ARG A 114 12.08 -23.44 -1.69
CA ARG A 114 11.85 -24.44 -2.75
C ARG A 114 12.38 -23.98 -4.11
N GLU A 115 12.21 -22.70 -4.44
CA GLU A 115 12.76 -22.13 -5.69
C GLU A 115 14.30 -22.21 -5.69
N LEU A 116 14.95 -21.86 -4.58
CA LEU A 116 16.41 -21.94 -4.42
C LEU A 116 16.95 -23.38 -4.47
N ASP A 117 16.25 -24.32 -3.83
CA ASP A 117 16.63 -25.74 -3.86
C ASP A 117 16.55 -26.29 -5.29
N ALA A 118 15.49 -25.93 -6.03
CA ALA A 118 15.33 -26.33 -7.43
C ALA A 118 16.41 -25.73 -8.35
N ILE A 119 16.86 -24.49 -8.08
CA ILE A 119 17.98 -23.87 -8.80
C ILE A 119 19.27 -24.64 -8.55
N SER A 120 19.52 -25.02 -7.29
CA SER A 120 20.74 -25.72 -6.87
C SER A 120 20.87 -27.08 -7.58
N ILE A 121 19.78 -27.86 -7.62
CA ILE A 121 19.72 -29.15 -8.31
C ILE A 121 20.03 -29.01 -9.82
N ASN A 122 19.52 -27.95 -10.47
CA ASN A 122 19.71 -27.74 -11.89
C ASN A 122 21.13 -27.26 -12.25
N ASP A 123 21.83 -26.60 -11.32
CA ASP A 123 23.20 -26.12 -11.52
C ASP A 123 24.27 -27.19 -11.22
N GLU A 124 23.94 -28.26 -10.47
CA GLU A 124 24.84 -29.41 -10.21
C GLU A 124 25.14 -30.25 -11.47
N GLY A 125 24.39 -30.08 -12.57
CA GLY A 125 24.65 -30.72 -13.87
C GLY A 125 25.59 -29.94 -14.80
N LYS A 126 26.13 -28.79 -14.39
CA LYS A 126 27.07 -27.96 -15.18
C LYS A 126 28.36 -27.75 -14.40
N GLU A 127 29.31 -28.68 -14.59
CA GLU A 127 30.71 -28.52 -14.15
C GLU A 127 31.29 -27.19 -14.67
N GLY A 128 31.82 -26.36 -13.77
CA GLY A 128 32.60 -25.18 -14.13
C GLY A 128 32.66 -24.11 -13.06
N ASN A 129 33.76 -24.10 -12.30
CA ASN A 129 34.27 -23.08 -11.36
C ASN A 129 33.96 -23.30 -9.87
N GLU A 130 34.73 -24.20 -9.25
CA GLU A 130 34.87 -24.42 -7.79
C GLU A 130 35.52 -23.25 -7.01
N ALA A 131 35.47 -22.02 -7.53
CA ALA A 131 36.20 -20.86 -6.97
C ALA A 131 35.31 -19.71 -6.49
N GLU A 132 33.98 -19.82 -6.55
CA GLU A 132 33.09 -18.86 -5.86
C GLU A 132 32.70 -19.42 -4.49
N SER A 133 33.04 -18.68 -3.42
CA SER A 133 32.54 -18.94 -2.08
C SER A 133 31.01 -19.15 -2.13
N ASP A 134 30.48 -20.20 -1.48
CA ASP A 134 29.03 -20.51 -1.43
C ASP A 134 28.15 -19.29 -1.16
N ILE A 135 28.66 -18.34 -0.39
CA ILE A 135 28.01 -17.06 -0.08
C ILE A 135 27.77 -16.22 -1.35
N LYS A 136 28.75 -16.09 -2.25
CA LYS A 136 28.61 -15.35 -3.52
C LYS A 136 27.63 -16.01 -4.49
N ARG A 137 27.61 -17.35 -4.55
CA ARG A 137 26.66 -18.12 -5.36
C ARG A 137 25.23 -17.91 -4.87
N ARG A 138 24.98 -18.14 -3.56
CA ARG A 138 23.67 -17.90 -2.91
C ARG A 138 23.20 -16.45 -3.02
N THR A 139 24.13 -15.48 -3.02
CA THR A 139 23.81 -14.05 -3.20
C THR A 139 23.35 -13.73 -4.63
N ARG A 140 23.61 -14.56 -5.64
CA ARG A 140 23.08 -14.35 -7.01
C ARG A 140 21.79 -15.13 -7.26
N ASP A 141 21.58 -16.24 -6.55
CA ASP A 141 20.45 -17.12 -6.80
C ASP A 141 19.09 -16.52 -6.42
N TYR A 142 19.04 -15.55 -5.50
CA TYR A 142 17.78 -14.83 -5.24
C TYR A 142 17.22 -14.16 -6.51
N LYS A 143 18.07 -13.78 -7.46
CA LYS A 143 17.63 -13.14 -8.73
C LYS A 143 16.81 -14.07 -9.61
N LYS A 144 16.92 -15.38 -9.38
CA LYS A 144 16.15 -16.42 -10.07
C LYS A 144 14.87 -16.80 -9.29
N THR A 145 14.57 -16.14 -8.17
CA THR A 145 13.38 -16.38 -7.35
C THR A 145 12.30 -15.34 -7.58
N SER A 146 11.09 -15.63 -7.10
CA SER A 146 9.94 -14.71 -7.05
C SER A 146 10.19 -13.48 -6.18
N LEU A 147 11.27 -13.43 -5.40
CA LEU A 147 11.67 -12.23 -4.63
C LEU A 147 12.33 -11.15 -5.50
N ALA A 148 12.94 -11.52 -6.63
CA ALA A 148 13.76 -10.62 -7.45
C ALA A 148 13.03 -9.34 -7.92
N PRO A 149 11.75 -9.38 -8.36
CA PRO A 149 11.03 -8.18 -8.78
C PRO A 149 10.88 -7.15 -7.65
N TYR A 150 10.67 -7.61 -6.41
CA TYR A 150 10.52 -6.74 -5.25
C TYR A 150 11.84 -6.10 -4.81
N ILE A 151 12.96 -6.82 -4.99
CA ILE A 151 14.30 -6.26 -4.77
C ILE A 151 14.58 -5.15 -5.78
N LYS A 152 14.19 -5.34 -7.05
CA LYS A 152 14.33 -4.30 -8.07
C LYS A 152 13.56 -3.01 -7.72
N VAL A 153 12.37 -3.13 -7.15
CA VAL A 153 11.60 -1.97 -6.64
C VAL A 153 12.39 -1.25 -5.54
N PHE A 154 13.02 -2.00 -4.64
CA PHE A 154 13.85 -1.44 -3.59
C PHE A 154 15.12 -0.76 -4.11
N GLU A 155 15.81 -1.38 -5.07
CA GLU A 155 17.00 -0.82 -5.72
C GLU A 155 16.67 0.53 -6.36
N GLN A 156 15.54 0.64 -7.08
CA GLN A 156 15.08 1.90 -7.66
C GLN A 156 14.83 2.99 -6.59
N PHE A 157 14.26 2.61 -5.44
CA PHE A 157 14.11 3.53 -4.31
C PHE A 157 15.46 4.02 -3.79
N LEU A 158 16.43 3.13 -3.61
CA LEU A 158 17.78 3.47 -3.15
C LEU A 158 18.53 4.36 -4.15
N GLU A 159 18.40 4.10 -5.44
CA GLU A 159 18.99 4.94 -6.49
C GLU A 159 18.46 6.38 -6.43
N ASN A 160 17.16 6.56 -6.19
CA ASN A 160 16.56 7.89 -6.07
C ASN A 160 17.03 8.61 -4.80
N LEU A 161 17.20 7.89 -3.68
CA LEU A 161 17.80 8.45 -2.47
C LEU A 161 19.25 8.90 -2.69
N ASP A 162 20.06 8.09 -3.38
CA ASP A 162 21.45 8.44 -3.69
C ASP A 162 21.55 9.69 -4.57
N LYS A 163 20.72 9.78 -5.62
CA LYS A 163 20.62 10.96 -6.49
C LYS A 163 20.24 12.22 -5.69
N SER A 164 19.25 12.11 -4.81
CA SER A 164 18.82 13.24 -3.97
C SER A 164 19.93 13.71 -3.03
N ARG A 165 20.60 12.77 -2.36
CA ARG A 165 21.69 13.09 -1.42
C ARG A 165 22.88 13.75 -2.12
N LYS A 166 23.27 13.25 -3.31
CA LYS A 166 24.32 13.86 -4.12
C LYS A 166 23.95 15.29 -4.53
N GLY A 167 22.70 15.52 -4.94
CA GLY A 167 22.20 16.85 -5.27
C GLY A 167 22.23 17.82 -4.09
N GLU A 168 21.93 17.36 -2.87
CA GLU A 168 22.04 18.19 -1.66
C GLU A 168 23.48 18.53 -1.29
N LEU A 169 24.40 17.58 -1.43
CA LEU A 169 25.82 17.80 -1.15
C LEU A 169 26.42 18.84 -2.11
N LEU A 170 26.11 18.75 -3.40
CA LEU A 170 26.55 19.74 -4.39
C LEU A 170 26.04 21.14 -4.05
N LYS A 171 24.75 21.29 -3.74
CA LYS A 171 24.18 22.58 -3.30
C LYS A 171 24.87 23.15 -2.06
N LYS A 172 25.25 22.28 -1.11
CA LYS A 172 25.98 22.71 0.11
C LYS A 172 27.41 23.16 -0.22
N SER A 173 28.12 22.47 -1.11
CA SER A 173 29.47 22.85 -1.58
C SER A 173 29.44 24.22 -2.29
N ASP A 174 28.48 24.40 -3.20
CA ASP A 174 28.31 25.65 -3.96
C ASP A 174 28.02 26.85 -3.03
N LEU A 175 27.22 26.63 -1.98
CA LEU A 175 26.92 27.65 -0.96
C LEU A 175 28.13 27.98 -0.09
N GLN A 176 28.98 26.99 0.20
CA GLN A 176 30.19 27.16 1.00
C GLN A 176 31.37 27.72 0.20
N LYS A 177 31.27 27.78 -1.14
CA LYS A 177 32.37 28.11 -2.06
C LYS A 177 33.62 27.25 -1.85
N ASP A 178 33.42 26.07 -1.28
CA ASP A 178 34.44 25.04 -1.18
C ASP A 178 34.48 24.35 -2.54
N PHE A 179 35.29 24.88 -3.44
CA PHE A 179 35.64 24.30 -4.74
C PHE A 179 37.08 23.80 -4.72
#